data_AF-A0A545TKP5-F1
#
_entry.id   AF-A0A545TKP5-F1
#
_cell.length_a   1.000
_cell.length_b   1.000
_cell.length_c   1.000
_cell.angle_alpha   90.00
_cell.angle_beta   90.00
_cell.angle_gamma   90.00
#
_symmetry.space_group_name_H-M   'P 1'
#
loop_
_entity.id
_entity.type
_entity.pdbx_description
1 polymer ?
#
loop_
_entity_poly.entity_id
_entity_poly.type
_entity_poly.pdbx_seq_one_letter_code
_entity_poly.pdbx_strand_id
1 'polypeptide(L)'
;MSFPTELLVAKGGELTGYLFENKNIGFPRTLFFVSYIHFEEVQYLDEDFECSLNSEDIPFTGRDWRSLEQIDFTAAKAIEQINMSFYDGEHHFCHDIKGKFTYLGEDKYKIRQSAKIDYMGYDGDDAHPNLPVSAEAILTFDGIRVGKDNLSKPASATDAKEALAEFLDLDLLQDPDESEWHYNFKPRW
;
A
#
# COMPACT_ATOMS: atom_id res chain seq x y z
N MET A 1 21.65 -20.71 -5.47
CA MET A 1 22.02 -19.50 -4.69
C MET A 1 20.70 -18.84 -4.39
N SER A 2 20.38 -18.45 -3.15
CA SER A 2 19.07 -17.83 -2.90
C SER A 2 19.04 -16.39 -3.40
N PHE A 3 17.85 -15.88 -3.70
CA PHE A 3 17.65 -14.46 -4.02
C PHE A 3 18.20 -13.57 -2.87
N PRO A 4 19.01 -12.54 -3.17
CA PRO A 4 19.78 -11.81 -2.17
C PRO A 4 18.98 -10.64 -1.56
N THR A 5 17.97 -10.94 -0.76
CA THR A 5 17.11 -9.91 -0.15
C THR A 5 17.86 -8.94 0.77
N GLU A 6 19.04 -9.31 1.27
CA GLU A 6 19.92 -8.44 2.05
C GLU A 6 20.54 -7.30 1.24
N LEU A 7 20.55 -7.41 -0.10
CA LEU A 7 21.04 -6.37 -1.00
C LEU A 7 19.95 -5.37 -1.43
N LEU A 8 18.70 -5.61 -1.04
CA LEU A 8 17.59 -4.71 -1.36
C LEU A 8 17.79 -3.35 -0.67
N VAL A 9 17.87 -2.30 -1.48
CA VAL A 9 17.95 -0.90 -1.01
C VAL A 9 16.67 -0.19 -1.43
N ALA A 10 15.86 0.25 -0.47
CA ALA A 10 14.63 0.97 -0.78
C ALA A 10 14.96 2.39 -1.28
N LYS A 11 14.42 2.79 -2.43
CA LYS A 11 14.65 4.11 -3.03
C LYS A 11 13.54 5.12 -2.77
N GLY A 12 12.41 4.65 -2.23
CA GLY A 12 11.25 5.47 -1.92
C GLY A 12 9.96 4.73 -2.25
N GLY A 13 8.85 5.47 -2.30
CA GLY A 13 7.57 4.86 -2.63
C GLY A 13 6.38 5.79 -2.62
N GLU A 14 5.23 5.18 -2.89
CA GLU A 14 3.94 5.85 -2.85
C GLU A 14 3.08 5.30 -1.72
N LEU A 15 2.23 6.17 -1.21
CA LEU A 15 1.14 5.84 -0.31
C LEU A 15 -0.14 6.37 -0.94
N THR A 16 -1.13 5.52 -1.15
CA THR A 16 -2.40 5.92 -1.79
C THR A 16 -3.56 5.39 -0.97
N GLY A 17 -4.55 6.23 -0.69
CA GLY A 17 -5.82 5.80 -0.13
C GLY A 17 -6.78 5.35 -1.22
N TYR A 18 -7.68 4.42 -0.94
CA TYR A 18 -8.78 4.09 -1.83
C TYR A 18 -10.03 3.71 -1.05
N LEU A 19 -11.18 4.12 -1.59
CA LEU A 19 -12.48 3.79 -1.04
C LEU A 19 -13.04 2.56 -1.77
N PHE A 20 -13.38 1.53 -1.01
CA PHE A 20 -13.88 0.26 -1.57
C PHE A 20 -15.15 -0.19 -0.87
N GLU A 21 -16.07 -0.78 -1.61
CA GLU A 21 -17.32 -1.37 -1.13
C GLU A 21 -17.64 -2.61 -1.99
N ASN A 22 -18.14 -3.68 -1.37
CA ASN A 22 -18.65 -4.82 -2.12
C ASN A 22 -19.99 -5.31 -1.55
N LYS A 23 -21.08 -4.74 -2.06
CA LYS A 23 -22.45 -5.08 -1.63
C LYS A 23 -22.84 -6.54 -1.90
N ASN A 24 -22.24 -7.18 -2.91
CA ASN A 24 -22.59 -8.57 -3.28
C ASN A 24 -22.24 -9.57 -2.17
N ILE A 25 -21.21 -9.27 -1.37
CA ILE A 25 -20.77 -10.08 -0.24
C ILE A 25 -21.02 -9.39 1.12
N GLY A 26 -21.73 -8.25 1.12
CA GLY A 26 -22.00 -7.47 2.31
C GLY A 26 -20.76 -6.79 2.92
N PHE A 27 -19.70 -6.57 2.13
CA PHE A 27 -18.52 -5.86 2.61
C PHE A 27 -18.83 -4.36 2.70
N PRO A 28 -18.76 -3.76 3.91
CA PRO A 28 -19.10 -2.36 4.09
C PRO A 28 -18.09 -1.47 3.38
N ARG A 29 -18.56 -0.28 2.98
CA ARG A 29 -17.67 0.75 2.47
C ARG A 29 -16.58 1.05 3.50
N THR A 30 -15.33 1.01 3.05
CA THR A 30 -14.16 1.18 3.93
C THR A 30 -13.07 1.92 3.17
N LEU A 31 -12.37 2.81 3.87
CA LEU A 31 -11.18 3.48 3.38
C LEU A 31 -9.94 2.65 3.73
N PHE A 32 -9.20 2.27 2.70
CA PHE A 32 -7.95 1.54 2.81
C PHE A 32 -6.79 2.38 2.31
N PHE A 33 -5.58 1.99 2.70
CA PHE A 33 -4.35 2.51 2.14
C PHE A 33 -3.54 1.37 1.50
N VAL A 34 -2.84 1.72 0.44
CA VAL A 34 -1.78 0.92 -0.17
C VAL A 34 -0.47 1.66 0.01
N SER A 35 0.56 0.97 0.50
CA SER A 35 1.95 1.43 0.40
C SER A 35 2.66 0.60 -0.66
N TYR A 36 3.35 1.29 -1.57
CA TYR A 36 4.21 0.69 -2.57
C TYR A 36 5.64 1.16 -2.29
N ILE A 37 6.55 0.24 -1.96
CA ILE A 37 7.98 0.54 -1.79
C ILE A 37 8.73 0.03 -3.01
N HIS A 38 9.45 0.92 -3.69
CA HIS A 38 10.36 0.53 -4.77
C HIS A 38 11.76 0.29 -4.20
N PHE A 39 12.44 -0.72 -4.71
CA PHE A 39 13.85 -0.93 -4.47
C PHE A 39 14.69 -0.43 -5.66
N GLU A 40 15.98 -0.21 -5.41
CA GLU A 40 16.99 -0.18 -6.46
C GLU A 40 17.06 -1.54 -7.16
N GLU A 41 17.55 -1.55 -8.40
CA GLU A 41 17.75 -2.80 -9.15
C GLU A 41 18.73 -3.72 -8.40
N VAL A 42 18.39 -5.00 -8.33
CA VAL A 42 19.24 -6.04 -7.74
C VAL A 42 19.72 -6.97 -8.84
N GLN A 43 21.03 -7.14 -8.93
CA GLN A 43 21.63 -8.09 -9.85
C GLN A 43 21.52 -9.52 -9.29
N TYR A 44 20.91 -10.42 -10.04
CA TYR A 44 20.73 -11.83 -9.68
C TYR A 44 20.71 -12.69 -10.95
N LEU A 45 21.40 -13.84 -10.95
CA LEU A 45 21.51 -14.74 -12.11
C LEU A 45 21.90 -14.04 -13.43
N ASP A 46 22.81 -13.05 -13.36
CA ASP A 46 23.26 -12.21 -14.49
C ASP A 46 22.17 -11.31 -15.12
N GLU A 47 21.04 -11.14 -14.43
CA GLU A 47 19.94 -10.22 -14.79
C GLU A 47 19.73 -9.16 -13.70
N ASP A 48 19.20 -8.00 -14.10
CA ASP A 48 18.84 -6.90 -13.18
C ASP A 48 17.34 -6.94 -12.92
N PHE A 49 16.96 -7.02 -11.64
CA PHE A 49 15.58 -7.13 -11.22
C PHE A 49 15.07 -5.84 -10.58
N GLU A 50 13.99 -5.30 -11.14
CA GLU A 50 13.19 -4.28 -10.48
C GLU A 50 12.32 -4.94 -9.41
N CYS A 51 12.57 -4.57 -8.15
CA CYS A 51 11.86 -5.15 -7.01
C CYS A 51 10.92 -4.16 -6.34
N SER A 52 9.83 -4.67 -5.74
CA SER A 52 8.94 -3.88 -4.90
C SER A 52 8.38 -4.65 -3.70
N LEU A 53 7.99 -3.91 -2.66
CA LEU A 53 7.26 -4.44 -1.51
C LEU A 53 5.97 -3.64 -1.32
N ASN A 54 4.84 -4.32 -1.45
CA ASN A 54 3.52 -3.70 -1.46
C ASN A 54 2.73 -4.16 -0.26
N SER A 55 2.07 -3.23 0.44
CA SER A 55 1.08 -3.55 1.46
C SER A 55 -0.25 -2.95 1.07
N GLU A 56 -1.25 -3.79 0.93
CA GLU A 56 -2.59 -3.49 0.45
C GLU A 56 -3.61 -3.70 1.56
N ASP A 57 -4.81 -3.14 1.36
CA ASP A 57 -5.93 -3.28 2.28
C ASP A 57 -5.62 -2.82 3.71
N ILE A 58 -4.74 -1.81 3.90
CA ILE A 58 -4.44 -1.24 5.23
C ILE A 58 -5.66 -0.46 5.73
N PRO A 59 -6.43 -0.96 6.72
CA PRO A 59 -7.68 -0.34 7.11
C PRO A 59 -7.42 0.97 7.86
N PHE A 60 -8.18 2.01 7.52
CA PHE A 60 -8.03 3.32 8.14
C PHE A 60 -9.33 3.79 8.81
N THR A 61 -9.21 4.21 10.06
CA THR A 61 -10.35 4.64 10.90
C THR A 61 -10.21 6.07 11.42
N GLY A 62 -9.12 6.76 11.08
CA GLY A 62 -8.91 8.15 11.42
C GLY A 62 -9.78 9.08 10.56
N ARG A 63 -9.84 10.36 10.94
CA ARG A 63 -10.48 11.42 10.14
C ARG A 63 -9.46 12.30 9.41
N ASP A 64 -8.20 12.20 9.81
CA ASP A 64 -7.09 12.97 9.28
C ASP A 64 -6.07 12.00 8.71
N TRP A 65 -5.82 12.04 7.41
CA TRP A 65 -4.95 11.09 6.74
C TRP A 65 -3.54 11.09 7.33
N ARG A 66 -3.11 12.20 7.96
CA ARG A 66 -1.85 12.36 8.71
C ARG A 66 -1.71 11.43 9.92
N SER A 67 -2.84 10.92 10.42
CA SER A 67 -2.90 10.01 11.57
C SER A 67 -2.60 8.55 11.25
N LEU A 68 -2.14 8.24 10.03
CA LEU A 68 -1.78 6.87 9.61
C LEU A 68 -0.70 6.23 10.51
N GLU A 69 0.12 7.04 11.19
CA GLU A 69 1.11 6.56 12.18
C GLU A 69 0.50 5.83 13.40
N GLN A 70 -0.81 5.97 13.62
CA GLN A 70 -1.54 5.23 14.65
C GLN A 70 -1.79 3.77 14.26
N ILE A 71 -1.57 3.40 12.99
CA ILE A 71 -1.66 2.03 12.52
C ILE A 71 -0.36 1.30 12.85
N ASP A 72 -0.49 0.27 13.67
CA ASP A 72 0.57 -0.67 13.98
C ASP A 72 0.26 -2.03 13.35
N PHE A 73 1.07 -2.41 12.36
CA PHE A 73 0.93 -3.69 11.66
C PHE A 73 1.35 -4.89 12.53
N THR A 74 1.91 -4.67 13.71
CA THR A 74 2.31 -5.75 14.63
C THR A 74 1.16 -6.26 15.50
N ALA A 75 0.04 -5.54 15.55
CA ALA A 75 -1.12 -5.93 16.33
C ALA A 75 -1.97 -6.98 15.60
N ALA A 76 -2.18 -8.15 16.23
CA ALA A 76 -2.81 -9.34 15.66
C ALA A 76 -4.18 -9.14 14.95
N LYS A 77 -4.90 -8.04 15.22
CA LYS A 77 -6.19 -7.73 14.56
C LYS A 77 -6.07 -6.94 13.26
N ALA A 78 -4.95 -6.27 12.99
CA ALA A 78 -4.70 -5.58 11.73
C ALA A 78 -4.15 -6.55 10.66
N ILE A 79 -3.44 -7.60 11.09
CA ILE A 79 -2.73 -8.55 10.22
C ILE A 79 -3.71 -9.44 9.42
N GLU A 80 -4.91 -9.73 9.93
CA GLU A 80 -5.90 -10.53 9.18
C GLU A 80 -6.46 -9.82 7.93
N GLN A 81 -6.22 -8.52 7.78
CA GLN A 81 -6.76 -7.71 6.68
C GLN A 81 -5.69 -7.17 5.74
N ILE A 82 -4.43 -7.10 6.17
CA ILE A 82 -3.35 -6.50 5.38
C ILE A 82 -2.70 -7.57 4.52
N ASN A 83 -2.82 -7.40 3.21
CA ASN A 83 -2.11 -8.24 2.24
C ASN A 83 -0.76 -7.59 1.94
N MET A 84 0.34 -8.33 2.08
CA MET A 84 1.66 -7.85 1.66
C MET A 84 2.24 -8.77 0.59
N SER A 85 2.84 -8.16 -0.43
CA SER A 85 3.39 -8.85 -1.58
C SER A 85 4.78 -8.33 -1.88
N PHE A 86 5.70 -9.23 -2.19
CA PHE A 86 7.00 -8.90 -2.76
C PHE A 86 6.98 -9.21 -4.25
N TYR A 87 7.60 -8.34 -5.05
CA TYR A 87 7.79 -8.56 -6.46
C TYR A 87 9.26 -8.45 -6.83
N ASP A 88 9.72 -9.39 -7.64
CA ASP A 88 11.01 -9.41 -8.35
C ASP A 88 10.76 -9.77 -9.84
N GLY A 89 9.64 -9.31 -10.40
CA GLY A 89 9.13 -9.79 -11.68
C GLY A 89 8.12 -10.94 -11.55
N GLU A 90 8.16 -11.69 -10.45
CA GLU A 90 7.08 -12.60 -10.04
C GLU A 90 6.35 -12.08 -8.79
N HIS A 91 5.17 -12.63 -8.52
CA HIS A 91 4.37 -12.25 -7.36
C HIS A 91 4.57 -13.23 -6.21
N HIS A 92 5.06 -12.75 -5.07
CA HIS A 92 5.26 -13.55 -3.87
C HIS A 92 4.42 -13.02 -2.70
N PHE A 93 3.56 -13.88 -2.14
CA PHE A 93 2.80 -13.53 -0.93
C PHE A 93 3.71 -13.49 0.30
N CYS A 94 3.58 -12.44 1.09
CA CYS A 94 4.29 -12.28 2.34
C CYS A 94 3.50 -12.84 3.53
N HIS A 95 4.23 -13.33 4.54
CA HIS A 95 3.70 -13.68 5.85
C HIS A 95 4.59 -13.14 6.97
N ASP A 96 4.18 -13.29 8.23
CA ASP A 96 4.85 -12.67 9.41
C ASP A 96 5.06 -11.15 9.28
N ILE A 97 4.07 -10.48 8.69
CA ILE A 97 4.12 -9.06 8.33
C ILE A 97 4.25 -8.18 9.59
N LYS A 98 5.17 -7.22 9.52
CA LYS A 98 5.34 -6.14 10.49
C LYS A 98 5.59 -4.85 9.75
N GLY A 99 5.18 -3.75 10.36
CA GLY A 99 5.14 -2.46 9.70
C GLY A 99 4.87 -1.34 10.68
N LYS A 100 5.35 -0.14 10.37
CA LYS A 100 4.97 1.09 11.07
C LYS A 100 5.17 2.30 10.17
N PHE A 101 4.18 3.19 10.18
CA PHE A 101 4.28 4.52 9.59
C PHE A 101 4.74 5.56 10.62
N THR A 102 5.38 6.61 10.13
CA THR A 102 5.72 7.81 10.91
C THR A 102 5.53 9.01 10.00
N TYR A 103 4.66 9.94 10.40
CA TYR A 103 4.41 11.14 9.60
C TYR A 103 5.62 12.07 9.69
N LEU A 104 6.08 12.58 8.54
CA LEU A 104 7.25 13.46 8.46
C LEU A 104 6.89 14.93 8.20
N GLY A 105 5.61 15.23 7.95
CA GLY A 105 5.15 16.53 7.47
C GLY A 105 4.83 16.53 5.97
N GLU A 106 4.07 17.52 5.52
CA GLU A 106 3.58 17.61 4.13
C GLU A 106 2.93 16.28 3.70
N ASP A 107 3.25 15.72 2.53
CA ASP A 107 2.79 14.40 2.03
C ASP A 107 3.66 13.23 2.51
N LYS A 108 4.69 13.46 3.33
CA LYS A 108 5.72 12.44 3.51
C LYS A 108 5.49 11.55 4.72
N TYR A 109 5.74 10.26 4.52
CA TYR A 109 5.78 9.26 5.58
C TYR A 109 7.10 8.51 5.53
N LYS A 110 7.67 8.24 6.70
CA LYS A 110 8.62 7.14 6.85
C LYS A 110 7.85 5.86 7.08
N ILE A 111 8.21 4.81 6.37
CA ILE A 111 7.71 3.46 6.61
C ILE A 111 8.87 2.53 6.97
N ARG A 112 8.64 1.62 7.91
CA ARG A 112 9.50 0.47 8.19
C ARG A 112 8.66 -0.77 8.06
N GLN A 113 9.05 -1.72 7.22
CA GLN A 113 8.34 -2.96 7.01
C GLN A 113 9.29 -4.15 7.00
N SER A 114 8.78 -5.30 7.45
CA SER A 114 9.46 -6.58 7.34
C SER A 114 8.45 -7.70 7.21
N ALA A 115 8.77 -8.70 6.42
CA ALA A 115 8.00 -9.92 6.29
C ALA A 115 8.90 -11.09 5.89
N LYS A 116 8.28 -12.21 5.58
CA LYS A 116 8.91 -13.37 4.97
C LYS A 116 8.14 -13.80 3.74
N ILE A 117 8.84 -14.37 2.78
CA ILE A 117 8.25 -14.99 1.59
C ILE A 117 8.67 -16.46 1.51
N ASP A 118 7.78 -17.30 1.01
CA ASP A 118 8.13 -18.64 0.57
C ASP A 118 8.59 -18.55 -0.88
N TYR A 119 9.87 -18.17 -1.05
CA TYR A 119 10.45 -17.92 -2.36
C TYR A 119 10.57 -19.23 -3.15
N MET A 120 9.94 -19.28 -4.32
CA MET A 120 9.91 -20.49 -5.14
C MET A 120 11.14 -20.63 -6.04
N GLY A 121 11.88 -19.54 -6.28
CA GLY A 121 13.04 -19.52 -7.16
C GLY A 121 12.67 -19.54 -8.65
N TYR A 122 13.58 -19.10 -9.51
CA TYR A 122 13.36 -19.13 -10.97
C TYR A 122 13.71 -20.49 -11.58
N ASP A 123 14.78 -21.13 -11.08
CA ASP A 123 15.31 -22.39 -11.62
C ASP A 123 15.11 -23.57 -10.63
N GLY A 124 14.45 -23.33 -9.50
CA GLY A 124 14.06 -24.32 -8.49
C GLY A 124 15.17 -24.69 -7.49
N ASP A 125 16.45 -24.51 -7.85
CA ASP A 125 17.61 -24.69 -6.96
C ASP A 125 17.85 -23.47 -6.04
N ASP A 126 17.09 -22.39 -6.24
CA ASP A 126 17.13 -21.15 -5.49
C ASP A 126 15.90 -20.91 -4.60
N ALA A 127 14.99 -21.88 -4.56
CA ALA A 127 13.85 -21.87 -3.65
C ALA A 127 14.33 -21.70 -2.20
N HIS A 128 13.72 -20.74 -1.49
CA HIS A 128 14.06 -20.43 -0.11
C HIS A 128 12.78 -20.17 0.68
N PRO A 129 12.26 -21.16 1.45
CA PRO A 129 11.12 -20.94 2.32
C PRO A 129 11.48 -19.92 3.40
N ASN A 130 10.53 -19.10 3.83
CA ASN A 130 10.72 -18.10 4.87
C ASN A 130 11.87 -17.10 4.61
N LEU A 131 12.18 -16.78 3.35
CA LEU A 131 13.20 -15.79 2.98
C LEU A 131 12.79 -14.43 3.55
N PRO A 132 13.60 -13.79 4.43
CA PRO A 132 13.24 -12.52 5.03
C PRO A 132 13.34 -11.40 4.00
N VAL A 133 12.38 -10.47 4.03
CA VAL A 133 12.42 -9.21 3.28
C VAL A 133 12.13 -8.06 4.22
N SER A 134 12.85 -6.94 4.07
CA SER A 134 12.63 -5.75 4.89
C SER A 134 12.96 -4.49 4.13
N ALA A 135 12.27 -3.41 4.48
CA ALA A 135 12.46 -2.11 3.87
C ALA A 135 12.29 -0.98 4.90
N GLU A 136 13.07 0.08 4.72
CA GLU A 136 12.82 1.39 5.32
C GLU A 136 12.84 2.42 4.20
N ALA A 137 11.73 3.13 4.00
CA ALA A 137 11.57 4.06 2.88
C ALA A 137 10.84 5.35 3.30
N ILE A 138 11.01 6.39 2.50
CA ILE A 138 10.14 7.56 2.53
C ILE A 138 9.10 7.41 1.43
N LEU A 139 7.83 7.45 1.82
CA LEU A 139 6.69 7.41 0.92
C LEU A 139 6.11 8.80 0.72
N THR A 140 5.62 9.06 -0.49
CA THR A 140 4.80 10.23 -0.80
C THR A 140 3.33 9.83 -0.81
N PHE A 141 2.52 10.54 -0.02
CA PHE A 141 1.07 10.40 -0.06
C PHE A 141 0.51 11.03 -1.35
N ASP A 142 0.07 10.19 -2.29
CA ASP A 142 -0.44 10.60 -3.60
C ASP A 142 -1.94 11.00 -3.56
N GLY A 143 -2.56 10.89 -2.38
CA GLY A 143 -3.96 11.21 -2.17
C GLY A 143 -4.88 9.99 -2.07
N ILE A 144 -6.16 10.20 -2.33
CA ILE A 144 -7.21 9.17 -2.22
C ILE A 144 -7.90 8.97 -3.56
N ARG A 145 -8.08 7.71 -3.97
CA ARG A 145 -8.78 7.34 -5.21
C ARG A 145 -10.15 6.76 -4.89
N VAL A 146 -11.19 7.32 -5.49
CA VAL A 146 -12.54 6.77 -5.44
C VAL A 146 -12.87 6.21 -6.82
N GLY A 147 -12.91 4.87 -6.93
CA GLY A 147 -13.23 4.19 -8.18
C GLY A 147 -14.69 4.40 -8.57
N LYS A 148 -14.92 4.73 -9.85
CA LYS A 148 -16.28 4.97 -10.39
C LYS A 148 -17.17 3.72 -10.32
N ASP A 149 -16.57 2.54 -10.35
CA ASP A 149 -17.26 1.24 -10.27
C ASP A 149 -17.08 0.52 -8.92
N ASN A 150 -16.29 1.08 -7.99
CA ASN A 150 -15.94 0.43 -6.71
C ASN A 150 -16.96 0.65 -5.60
N LEU A 151 -17.93 1.54 -5.82
CA LEU A 151 -19.08 1.73 -4.94
C LEU A 151 -20.34 1.31 -5.70
N SER A 152 -21.52 1.50 -5.10
CA SER A 152 -22.78 1.51 -5.88
C SER A 152 -22.89 2.65 -6.94
N LYS A 153 -21.72 3.14 -7.41
CA LYS A 153 -21.38 4.17 -8.39
C LYS A 153 -21.58 5.60 -7.91
N PRO A 154 -20.51 6.37 -7.61
CA PRO A 154 -20.60 7.81 -7.69
C PRO A 154 -20.75 8.20 -9.16
N ALA A 155 -21.86 8.81 -9.53
CA ALA A 155 -22.12 9.29 -10.89
C ALA A 155 -21.41 10.63 -11.17
N SER A 156 -20.86 11.25 -10.13
CA SER A 156 -20.22 12.56 -10.18
C SER A 156 -19.12 12.74 -9.12
N ALA A 157 -18.30 13.77 -9.29
CA ALA A 157 -17.33 14.22 -8.29
C ALA A 157 -18.00 14.56 -6.94
N THR A 158 -19.24 15.05 -6.96
CA THR A 158 -20.02 15.35 -5.74
C THR A 158 -20.32 14.07 -4.97
N ASP A 159 -20.79 13.01 -5.63
CA ASP A 159 -21.07 11.73 -4.99
C ASP A 159 -19.79 11.11 -4.39
N ALA A 160 -18.65 11.28 -5.06
CA ALA A 160 -17.35 10.83 -4.56
C ALA A 160 -16.93 11.60 -3.30
N LYS A 161 -17.15 12.92 -3.27
CA LYS A 161 -16.91 13.75 -2.07
C LYS A 161 -17.79 13.28 -0.91
N GLU A 162 -19.08 13.11 -1.13
CA GLU A 162 -20.02 12.67 -0.10
C GLU A 162 -19.65 11.31 0.48
N ALA A 163 -19.30 10.34 -0.39
CA ALA A 163 -18.87 9.03 0.04
C ALA A 163 -17.56 9.07 0.86
N LEU A 164 -16.61 9.92 0.48
CA LEU A 164 -15.33 10.05 1.20
C LEU A 164 -15.48 10.83 2.52
N ALA A 165 -16.41 11.77 2.60
CA ALA A 165 -16.67 12.58 3.80
C ALA A 165 -17.07 11.75 5.03
N GLU A 166 -17.57 10.53 4.83
CA GLU A 166 -17.85 9.57 5.91
C GLU A 166 -16.58 9.06 6.61
N PHE A 167 -15.43 9.08 5.92
CA PHE A 167 -14.16 8.51 6.40
C PHE A 167 -13.11 9.57 6.69
N LEU A 168 -13.11 10.69 5.97
CA LEU A 168 -12.07 11.71 6.09
C LEU A 168 -12.64 13.12 6.17
N ASP A 169 -11.91 14.02 6.83
CA ASP A 169 -12.09 15.45 6.69
C ASP A 169 -11.61 15.91 5.30
N LEU A 170 -12.55 16.45 4.50
CA LEU A 170 -12.28 16.88 3.12
C LEU A 170 -11.50 18.18 3.06
N ASP A 171 -11.41 18.96 4.15
CA ASP A 171 -10.59 20.18 4.17
C ASP A 171 -9.09 19.88 4.03
N LEU A 172 -8.70 18.62 4.26
CA LEU A 172 -7.35 18.10 4.11
C LEU A 172 -7.01 17.67 2.68
N LEU A 173 -7.98 17.77 1.76
CA LEU A 173 -7.87 17.32 0.38
C LEU A 173 -8.27 18.43 -0.58
N GLN A 174 -7.71 18.42 -1.77
CA GLN A 174 -8.14 19.26 -2.88
C GLN A 174 -9.45 18.72 -3.47
N ASP A 175 -10.13 19.56 -4.25
CA ASP A 175 -11.23 19.08 -5.08
C ASP A 175 -10.72 18.02 -6.07
N PRO A 176 -11.51 16.96 -6.34
CA PRO A 176 -10.99 15.83 -7.08
C PRO A 176 -10.82 16.15 -8.55
N ASP A 177 -9.71 15.69 -9.12
CA ASP A 177 -9.57 15.55 -10.56
C ASP A 177 -10.25 14.25 -11.03
N GLU A 178 -10.82 14.29 -12.23
CA GLU A 178 -11.50 13.15 -12.82
C GLU A 178 -10.57 12.48 -13.84
N SER A 179 -10.36 11.19 -13.66
CA SER A 179 -9.76 10.30 -14.65
C SER A 179 -10.83 9.37 -15.26
N GLU A 180 -10.43 8.54 -16.22
CA GLU A 180 -11.33 7.55 -16.83
C GLU A 180 -11.99 6.65 -15.76
N TRP A 181 -11.21 6.21 -14.77
CA TRP A 181 -11.60 5.16 -13.81
C TRP A 181 -11.86 5.67 -12.39
N HIS A 182 -11.32 6.84 -12.03
CA HIS A 182 -11.30 7.33 -10.65
C HIS A 182 -11.59 8.82 -10.55
N TYR A 183 -12.14 9.20 -9.40
CA TYR A 183 -12.01 10.55 -8.85
C TYR A 183 -10.80 10.56 -7.90
N ASN A 184 -9.78 11.37 -8.20
CA ASN A 184 -8.56 11.43 -7.41
C ASN A 184 -8.56 12.68 -6.54
N PHE A 185 -8.35 12.51 -5.24
CA PHE A 185 -8.28 13.60 -4.27
C PHE A 185 -6.83 13.80 -3.86
N LYS A 186 -6.21 14.89 -4.27
CA LYS A 186 -4.84 15.22 -3.85
C LYS A 186 -4.81 15.82 -2.45
N PRO A 187 -3.74 15.63 -1.66
CA PRO A 187 -3.61 16.28 -0.36
C PRO A 187 -3.54 17.80 -0.48
N ARG A 188 -4.05 18.50 0.55
CA ARG A 188 -3.98 19.95 0.70
C ARG A 188 -2.95 20.33 1.77
N TRP A 189 -2.09 21.30 1.44
CA TRP A 189 -1.02 21.83 2.30
C TRP A 189 -1.42 23.14 2.98
#